data_AF-A0A8I0C5V1-F1
#
_entry.id   AF-A0A8I0C5V1-F1
#
_cell.length_a   1.000
_cell.length_b   1.000
_cell.length_c   1.000
_cell.angle_alpha   90.00
_cell.angle_beta   90.00
_cell.angle_gamma   90.00
#
_symmetry.space_group_name_H-M   'P 1'
#
loop_
_entity.id
_entity.type
_entity.pdbx_description
1 polymer ?
#
loop_
_entity_poly.entity_id
_entity_poly.type
_entity_poly.pdbx_seq_one_letter_code
_entity_poly.pdbx_strand_id
1 'polypeptide(L)'
;MTHISMQTPEGLKKVAANEGPDGIDRPMHHSEIIVLQATLIRPADTTAYVAGDAIGAADTAIFEFNFGAAGLKAGFITHARLIREDVGVTAPRFVAHIHDAAPAAAPAADNAPHPLLWSNRVSRRGLIDFTSPRASDAPGGTCLEYAGVLSTTTGGIPFKAADGIVRAIVSTRDAFGPGSAKATLLELGAVA
;
A
#
# COMPACT_ATOMS: atom_id res chain seq x y z
N MET A 1 17.97 23.20 70.03
CA MET A 1 16.73 22.69 69.40
C MET A 1 16.76 23.10 67.94
N THR A 2 17.16 22.18 67.09
CA THR A 2 17.50 22.45 65.68
C THR A 2 16.23 22.33 64.84
N HIS A 3 15.87 23.38 64.10
CA HIS A 3 14.75 23.37 63.17
C HIS A 3 15.07 22.55 61.93
N ILE A 4 14.21 21.59 61.61
CA ILE A 4 14.23 20.80 60.39
C ILE A 4 13.42 21.57 59.34
N SER A 5 14.09 22.08 58.30
CA SER A 5 13.44 22.64 57.12
C SER A 5 13.31 21.52 56.07
N MET A 6 12.08 21.24 55.65
CA MET A 6 11.78 20.26 54.59
C MET A 6 12.11 20.88 53.23
N GLN A 7 13.16 20.38 52.56
CA GLN A 7 13.37 20.64 51.13
C GLN A 7 12.54 19.63 50.32
N THR A 8 11.61 20.13 49.51
CA THR A 8 10.99 19.35 48.43
C THR A 8 12.01 19.07 47.33
N PRO A 9 12.04 17.87 46.72
CA PRO A 9 13.03 17.55 45.71
C PRO A 9 12.78 18.36 44.43
N GLU A 10 13.71 19.24 44.11
CA GLU A 10 13.92 19.73 42.75
C GLU A 10 14.23 18.53 41.83
N GLY A 11 13.60 18.47 40.66
CA GLY A 11 14.14 17.64 39.57
C GLY A 11 13.17 16.72 38.82
N LEU A 12 11.98 17.19 38.45
CA LEU A 12 11.33 16.69 37.24
C LEU A 12 11.19 17.87 36.26
N LYS A 13 12.27 18.16 35.54
CA LYS A 13 12.16 18.94 34.31
C LYS A 13 11.27 18.13 33.36
N LYS A 14 10.09 18.67 33.06
CA LYS A 14 9.29 18.29 31.91
C LYS A 14 10.26 18.34 30.71
N VAL A 15 10.59 17.19 30.13
CA VAL A 15 11.40 17.16 28.91
C VAL A 15 10.56 17.92 27.88
N ALA A 16 10.99 19.14 27.55
CA ALA A 16 10.38 19.92 26.50
C ALA A 16 10.62 19.15 25.20
N ALA A 17 9.61 18.41 24.77
CA ALA A 17 9.55 18.00 23.39
C ALA A 17 9.43 19.29 22.57
N ASN A 18 10.37 19.50 21.65
CA ASN A 18 10.26 20.39 20.49
C ASN A 18 10.83 21.81 20.59
N GLU A 19 11.90 22.06 21.33
CA GLU A 19 12.68 23.30 21.13
C GLU A 19 13.92 23.03 20.27
N GLY A 20 13.98 23.66 19.08
CA GLY A 20 15.21 23.75 18.31
C GLY A 20 16.32 24.49 19.07
N PRO A 21 17.59 24.42 18.65
CA PRO A 21 18.72 25.02 19.35
C PRO A 21 18.64 26.56 19.48
N ASP A 22 17.67 27.20 18.84
CA ASP A 22 17.40 28.63 18.87
C ASP A 22 16.13 29.02 19.63
N GLY A 23 15.46 28.08 20.33
CA GLY A 23 14.30 28.37 21.17
C GLY A 23 13.06 28.86 20.40
N ILE A 24 13.03 28.69 19.08
CA ILE A 24 11.87 28.98 18.25
C ILE A 24 11.10 27.66 18.09
N ASP A 25 9.85 27.66 18.54
CA ASP A 25 8.88 26.60 18.21
C ASP A 25 8.55 26.70 16.72
N ARG A 26 9.43 26.11 15.90
CA ARG A 26 9.16 25.91 14.48
C ARG A 26 8.18 24.75 14.38
N PRO A 27 7.05 24.89 13.67
CA PRO A 27 6.23 23.75 13.34
C PRO A 27 7.06 22.78 12.51
N MET A 28 7.58 21.74 13.16
CA MET A 28 8.15 20.59 12.51
C MET A 28 6.98 19.87 11.84
N HIS A 29 6.83 20.06 10.53
CA HIS A 29 5.89 19.28 9.73
C HIS A 29 6.38 17.83 9.72
N HIS A 30 6.03 17.08 10.75
CA HIS A 30 6.22 15.65 10.76
C HIS A 30 5.24 15.10 9.72
N SER A 31 5.73 14.90 8.50
CA SER A 31 4.98 14.14 7.50
C SER A 31 4.93 12.70 8.00
N GLU A 32 3.86 12.36 8.71
CA GLU A 32 3.60 10.99 9.10
C GLU A 32 3.23 10.18 7.85
N ILE A 33 3.90 9.04 7.68
CA ILE A 33 3.56 8.08 6.62
C ILE A 33 2.51 7.15 7.20
N ILE A 34 1.30 7.19 6.63
CA ILE A 34 0.24 6.23 6.91
C ILE A 34 0.41 5.05 5.97
N VAL A 35 0.55 3.84 6.52
CA VAL A 35 0.66 2.60 5.76
C VAL A 35 -0.58 1.76 5.97
N LEU A 36 -1.25 1.40 4.87
CA LEU A 36 -2.42 0.53 4.88
C LEU A 36 -2.16 -0.70 4.00
N GLN A 37 -2.78 -1.82 4.38
CA GLN A 37 -2.66 -3.10 3.69
C GLN A 37 -4.04 -3.61 3.30
N ALA A 38 -4.12 -4.26 2.14
CA ALA A 38 -5.31 -4.97 1.69
C ALA A 38 -4.88 -6.33 1.14
N THR A 39 -5.63 -7.38 1.47
CA THR A 39 -5.34 -8.75 1.07
C THR A 39 -6.51 -9.33 0.32
N LEU A 40 -6.26 -9.93 -0.83
CA LEU A 40 -7.20 -10.78 -1.55
C LEU A 40 -6.66 -12.20 -1.60
N ILE A 41 -7.57 -13.17 -1.51
CA ILE A 41 -7.24 -14.59 -1.61
C ILE A 41 -7.90 -15.10 -2.87
N ARG A 42 -7.10 -15.67 -3.78
CA ARG A 42 -7.65 -16.24 -5.01
C ARG A 42 -8.53 -17.45 -4.70
N PRO A 43 -9.53 -17.75 -5.55
CA PRO A 43 -10.36 -18.94 -5.38
C PRO A 43 -9.55 -20.24 -5.33
N ALA A 44 -10.18 -21.30 -4.82
CA ALA A 44 -9.58 -22.62 -4.70
C ALA A 44 -9.49 -23.36 -6.06
N ASP A 45 -8.75 -22.79 -7.00
CA ASP A 45 -8.45 -23.37 -8.31
C ASP A 45 -6.98 -23.15 -8.69
N THR A 46 -6.57 -23.60 -9.87
CA THR A 46 -5.19 -23.41 -10.39
C THR A 46 -5.20 -22.83 -11.80
N THR A 47 -6.25 -22.06 -12.13
CA THR A 47 -6.39 -21.45 -13.45
C THR A 47 -5.21 -20.52 -13.72
N ALA A 48 -4.45 -20.82 -14.77
CA ALA A 48 -3.30 -20.01 -15.14
C ALA A 48 -3.75 -18.59 -15.50
N TYR A 49 -3.02 -17.60 -15.01
CA TYR A 49 -3.20 -16.23 -15.47
C TYR A 49 -2.58 -16.07 -16.85
N VAL A 50 -3.25 -15.33 -17.73
CA VAL A 50 -2.64 -14.71 -18.91
C VAL A 50 -2.26 -13.27 -18.60
N ALA A 51 -1.39 -12.68 -19.43
CA ALA A 51 -1.01 -11.28 -19.26
C ALA A 51 -2.23 -10.35 -19.37
N GLY A 52 -2.40 -9.47 -18.39
CA GLY A 52 -3.53 -8.54 -18.30
C GLY A 52 -4.69 -9.04 -17.43
N ASP A 53 -4.64 -10.27 -16.94
CA ASP A 53 -5.61 -10.75 -15.95
C ASP A 53 -5.44 -10.02 -14.62
N ALA A 54 -6.54 -9.82 -13.91
CA ALA A 54 -6.53 -9.23 -12.60
C ALA A 54 -6.30 -10.28 -11.51
N ILE A 55 -5.57 -9.86 -10.47
CA ILE A 55 -5.44 -10.62 -9.22
C ILE A 55 -6.62 -10.24 -8.33
N GLY A 56 -7.37 -11.24 -7.87
CA GLY A 56 -8.58 -11.01 -7.11
C GLY A 56 -9.01 -12.16 -6.22
N ALA A 57 -10.23 -12.04 -5.72
CA ALA A 57 -11.02 -13.08 -5.09
C ALA A 57 -12.15 -13.53 -6.03
N ALA A 58 -13.08 -14.36 -5.55
CA ALA A 58 -14.16 -14.91 -6.36
C ALA A 58 -15.17 -13.87 -6.88
N ASP A 59 -15.28 -12.72 -6.20
CA ASP A 59 -16.32 -11.71 -6.40
C ASP A 59 -15.78 -10.30 -6.61
N THR A 60 -14.47 -10.10 -6.53
CA THR A 60 -13.83 -8.80 -6.75
C THR A 60 -12.35 -8.94 -7.09
N ALA A 61 -11.83 -7.99 -7.86
CA ALA A 61 -10.40 -7.80 -8.09
C ALA A 61 -9.91 -6.40 -7.65
N ILE A 62 -10.61 -5.79 -6.69
CA ILE A 62 -10.32 -4.46 -6.16
C ILE A 62 -9.75 -4.58 -4.75
N PHE A 63 -8.56 -4.02 -4.56
CA PHE A 63 -7.97 -3.77 -3.25
C PHE A 63 -8.43 -2.40 -2.76
N GLU A 64 -9.00 -2.31 -1.57
CA GLU A 64 -9.51 -1.06 -0.99
C GLU A 64 -8.69 -0.60 0.22
N PHE A 65 -8.37 0.69 0.28
CA PHE A 65 -7.55 1.32 1.31
C PHE A 65 -8.28 2.54 1.87
N ASN A 66 -8.78 2.44 3.10
CA ASN A 66 -9.54 3.50 3.74
C ASN A 66 -8.63 4.52 4.44
N PHE A 67 -7.92 5.31 3.64
CA PHE A 67 -7.07 6.41 4.14
C PHE A 67 -7.88 7.49 4.87
N GLY A 68 -9.15 7.70 4.48
CA GLY A 68 -10.04 8.64 5.15
C GLY A 68 -10.27 8.29 6.62
N ALA A 69 -10.47 7.00 6.93
CA ALA A 69 -10.58 6.51 8.31
C ALA A 69 -9.26 6.62 9.09
N ALA A 70 -8.12 6.59 8.39
CA ALA A 70 -6.80 6.84 8.96
C ALA A 70 -6.44 8.33 9.08
N GLY A 71 -7.37 9.25 8.76
CA GLY A 71 -7.16 10.70 8.88
C GLY A 71 -6.64 11.39 7.61
N LEU A 72 -6.52 10.69 6.50
CA LEU A 72 -5.93 11.18 5.25
C LEU A 72 -6.92 11.15 4.08
N LYS A 73 -7.58 12.27 3.79
CA LYS A 73 -8.57 12.37 2.68
C LYS A 73 -7.96 12.73 1.33
N ALA A 74 -6.77 13.31 1.34
CA ALA A 74 -5.99 13.66 0.17
C ALA A 74 -4.52 13.59 0.53
N GLY A 75 -3.68 13.34 -0.47
CA GLY A 75 -2.24 13.23 -0.26
C GLY A 75 -1.56 12.55 -1.43
N PHE A 76 -0.39 11.96 -1.15
CA PHE A 76 0.43 11.26 -2.12
C PHE A 76 0.75 9.86 -1.63
N ILE A 77 0.50 8.86 -2.47
CA ILE A 77 1.07 7.52 -2.28
C ILE A 77 2.55 7.62 -2.63
N THR A 78 3.41 7.25 -1.70
CA THR A 78 4.87 7.37 -1.80
C THR A 78 5.57 6.02 -1.85
N HIS A 79 4.91 4.97 -1.34
CA HIS A 79 5.47 3.64 -1.23
C HIS A 79 4.41 2.58 -1.57
N ALA A 80 4.86 1.47 -2.13
CA ALA A 80 4.02 0.30 -2.30
C ALA A 80 4.84 -0.99 -2.25
N ARG A 81 4.25 -2.04 -1.66
CA ARG A 81 4.80 -3.40 -1.67
C ARG A 81 3.71 -4.37 -2.08
N LEU A 82 4.07 -5.33 -2.92
CA LEU A 82 3.20 -6.44 -3.27
C LEU A 82 3.83 -7.72 -2.69
N ILE A 83 3.06 -8.44 -1.88
CA ILE A 83 3.51 -9.66 -1.22
C ILE A 83 2.59 -10.79 -1.69
N ARG A 84 3.18 -11.87 -2.20
CA ARG A 84 2.46 -13.04 -2.68
C ARG A 84 2.85 -14.27 -1.90
N GLU A 85 1.85 -15.03 -1.50
CA GLU A 85 2.05 -16.37 -0.99
C GLU A 85 2.32 -17.33 -2.18
N ASP A 86 3.58 -17.63 -2.45
CA ASP A 86 3.97 -18.54 -3.53
C ASP A 86 5.31 -19.20 -3.22
N VAL A 87 5.53 -20.40 -3.77
CA VAL A 87 6.70 -21.26 -3.49
C VAL A 87 7.68 -21.33 -4.67
N GLY A 88 7.43 -20.59 -5.75
CA GLY A 88 8.23 -20.61 -6.98
C GLY A 88 9.11 -19.39 -7.18
N VAL A 89 10.27 -19.58 -7.84
CA VAL A 89 11.18 -18.51 -8.30
C VAL A 89 10.71 -17.86 -9.62
N THR A 90 9.54 -18.23 -10.13
CA THR A 90 8.91 -17.48 -11.22
C THR A 90 8.76 -16.04 -10.76
N ALA A 91 9.30 -15.12 -11.55
CA ALA A 91 9.24 -13.68 -11.30
C ALA A 91 8.20 -13.03 -12.21
N PRO A 92 6.89 -13.36 -12.08
CA PRO A 92 5.86 -12.66 -12.85
C PRO A 92 5.88 -11.20 -12.44
N ARG A 93 5.69 -10.33 -13.43
CA ARG A 93 5.59 -8.89 -13.23
C ARG A 93 4.13 -8.51 -13.06
N PHE A 94 3.88 -7.45 -12.30
CA PHE A 94 2.54 -6.92 -12.05
C PHE A 94 2.49 -5.42 -12.25
N VAL A 95 1.29 -4.91 -12.44
CA VAL A 95 0.97 -3.48 -12.38
C VAL A 95 -0.24 -3.27 -11.49
N ALA A 96 -0.19 -2.30 -10.58
CA ALA A 96 -1.37 -1.80 -9.89
C ALA A 96 -1.80 -0.48 -10.52
N HIS A 97 -3.06 -0.38 -10.94
CA HIS A 97 -3.67 0.90 -11.30
C HIS A 97 -4.35 1.51 -10.07
N ILE A 98 -3.99 2.75 -9.73
CA ILE A 98 -4.51 3.45 -8.56
C ILE A 98 -5.67 4.34 -8.95
N HIS A 99 -6.75 4.25 -8.19
CA HIS A 99 -7.98 5.02 -8.34
C HIS A 99 -8.35 5.70 -7.02
N ASP A 100 -8.84 6.94 -7.08
CA ASP A 100 -9.34 7.67 -5.90
C ASP A 100 -10.88 7.78 -5.86
N ALA A 101 -11.55 7.04 -6.74
CA ALA A 101 -12.99 6.82 -6.73
C ALA A 101 -13.26 5.44 -7.32
N ALA A 102 -14.49 4.93 -7.17
CA ALA A 102 -14.91 3.70 -7.84
C ALA A 102 -14.62 3.78 -9.35
N PRO A 103 -13.90 2.81 -9.94
CA PRO A 103 -13.75 2.70 -11.39
C PRO A 103 -15.12 2.54 -12.06
N ALA A 104 -15.30 3.11 -13.25
CA ALA A 104 -16.51 2.95 -14.03
C ALA A 104 -16.72 1.49 -14.49
N ALA A 105 -15.62 0.77 -14.71
CA ALA A 105 -15.61 -0.67 -14.86
C ALA A 105 -14.37 -1.26 -14.18
N ALA A 106 -14.52 -2.43 -13.58
CA ALA A 106 -13.45 -3.20 -12.98
C ALA A 106 -13.57 -4.68 -13.41
N PRO A 107 -12.47 -5.45 -13.38
CA PRO A 107 -12.56 -6.89 -13.52
C PRO A 107 -13.48 -7.47 -12.43
N ALA A 108 -14.34 -8.41 -12.82
CA ALA A 108 -15.39 -8.94 -11.94
C ALA A 108 -14.85 -9.82 -10.81
N ALA A 109 -13.73 -10.51 -11.05
CA ALA A 109 -13.14 -11.48 -10.14
C ALA A 109 -11.66 -11.73 -10.49
N ASP A 110 -11.02 -12.60 -9.72
CA ASP A 110 -9.74 -13.22 -10.07
C ASP A 110 -9.76 -13.81 -11.49
N ASN A 111 -8.60 -13.76 -12.17
CA ASN A 111 -8.41 -14.25 -13.55
C ASN A 111 -9.29 -13.54 -14.60
N ALA A 112 -10.10 -12.54 -14.24
CA ALA A 112 -10.83 -11.74 -15.21
C ALA A 112 -9.88 -10.75 -15.91
N PRO A 113 -10.04 -10.51 -17.22
CA PRO A 113 -9.21 -9.55 -17.94
C PRO A 113 -9.46 -8.14 -17.38
N HIS A 114 -8.40 -7.35 -17.16
CA HIS A 114 -8.55 -5.96 -16.73
C HIS A 114 -8.76 -5.02 -17.93
N PRO A 115 -9.96 -4.44 -18.11
CA PRO A 115 -10.20 -3.52 -19.20
C PRO A 115 -9.59 -2.14 -18.90
N LEU A 116 -8.64 -1.69 -19.72
CA LEU A 116 -8.08 -0.34 -19.64
C LEU A 116 -8.99 0.67 -20.34
N LEU A 117 -10.14 0.98 -19.75
CA LEU A 117 -11.13 1.86 -20.37
C LEU A 117 -10.79 3.35 -20.22
N TRP A 118 -11.16 4.13 -21.23
CA TRP A 118 -11.08 5.60 -21.16
C TRP A 118 -11.97 6.18 -20.06
N SER A 119 -13.15 5.60 -19.82
CA SER A 119 -14.07 6.03 -18.76
C SER A 119 -13.42 5.95 -17.36
N ASN A 120 -12.51 5.00 -17.13
CA ASN A 120 -11.78 4.88 -15.87
C ASN A 120 -10.71 5.97 -15.67
N ARG A 121 -10.38 6.77 -16.70
CA ARG A 121 -9.38 7.83 -16.60
C ARG A 121 -9.73 8.90 -15.57
N VAL A 122 -11.03 9.11 -15.32
CA VAL A 122 -11.53 10.12 -14.38
C VAL A 122 -11.15 9.82 -12.93
N SER A 123 -11.16 8.54 -12.54
CA SER A 123 -10.78 8.09 -11.20
C SER A 123 -9.31 7.66 -11.12
N ARG A 124 -8.70 7.27 -12.25
CA ARG A 124 -7.31 6.79 -12.26
C ARG A 124 -6.30 7.91 -12.02
N ARG A 125 -5.41 7.71 -11.06
CA ARG A 125 -4.39 8.69 -10.65
C ARG A 125 -2.96 8.33 -11.06
N GLY A 126 -2.66 7.04 -11.15
CA GLY A 126 -1.33 6.58 -11.53
C GLY A 126 -1.27 5.06 -11.64
N LEU A 127 -0.07 4.55 -11.87
CA LEU A 127 0.22 3.13 -11.82
C LEU A 127 1.48 2.86 -11.00
N ILE A 128 1.60 1.63 -10.53
CA ILE A 128 2.76 1.13 -9.80
C ILE A 128 3.18 -0.17 -10.46
N ASP A 129 4.42 -0.25 -10.92
CA ASP A 129 4.97 -1.47 -11.52
C ASP A 129 5.73 -2.29 -10.48
N PHE A 130 5.55 -3.61 -10.52
CA PHE A 130 6.21 -4.58 -9.66
C PHE A 130 6.95 -5.58 -10.53
N THR A 131 8.27 -5.46 -10.65
CA THR A 131 9.03 -6.18 -11.68
C THR A 131 9.98 -7.24 -11.15
N SER A 132 10.53 -7.04 -9.96
CA SER A 132 11.58 -7.90 -9.40
C SER A 132 11.19 -8.35 -8.00
N PRO A 133 10.81 -9.64 -7.82
CA PRO A 133 10.56 -10.17 -6.49
C PRO A 133 11.87 -10.46 -5.76
N ARG A 134 11.83 -10.28 -4.45
CA ARG A 134 12.71 -10.95 -3.50
C ARG A 134 12.03 -12.24 -3.03
N ALA A 135 12.73 -13.36 -3.18
CA ALA A 135 12.32 -14.65 -2.64
C ALA A 135 12.94 -14.90 -1.26
N SER A 136 12.52 -15.98 -0.60
CA SER A 136 13.13 -16.43 0.66
C SER A 136 14.63 -16.66 0.53
N ASP A 137 15.38 -16.23 1.56
CA ASP A 137 16.82 -16.44 1.69
C ASP A 137 17.18 -17.90 2.06
N ALA A 138 16.17 -18.77 2.28
CA ALA A 138 16.33 -20.18 2.64
C ALA A 138 15.34 -21.11 1.89
N PRO A 139 15.67 -22.41 1.74
CA PRO A 139 14.75 -23.41 1.18
C PRO A 139 13.42 -23.49 1.95
N GLY A 140 12.33 -23.77 1.24
CA GLY A 140 10.99 -23.91 1.84
C GLY A 140 10.24 -22.59 2.04
N GLY A 141 10.76 -21.48 1.53
CA GLY A 141 10.06 -20.20 1.53
C GLY A 141 8.76 -20.23 0.72
N THR A 142 7.75 -19.54 1.24
CA THR A 142 6.40 -19.48 0.66
C THR A 142 5.97 -18.04 0.36
N CYS A 143 6.93 -17.13 0.20
CA CYS A 143 6.69 -15.70 0.07
C CYS A 143 7.56 -15.08 -1.02
N LEU A 144 6.93 -14.31 -1.90
CA LEU A 144 7.58 -13.42 -2.87
C LEU A 144 7.18 -11.98 -2.56
N GLU A 145 8.16 -11.10 -2.48
CA GLU A 145 7.95 -9.70 -2.16
C GLU A 145 8.47 -8.78 -3.26
N TYR A 146 7.65 -7.83 -3.69
CA TYR A 146 7.99 -6.88 -4.74
C TYR A 146 7.97 -5.46 -4.19
N ALA A 147 9.05 -4.71 -4.44
CA ALA A 147 9.05 -3.26 -4.28
C ALA A 147 8.35 -2.60 -5.48
N GLY A 148 7.41 -1.70 -5.21
CA GLY A 148 6.67 -0.98 -6.23
C GLY A 148 7.44 0.23 -6.78
N VAL A 149 7.41 0.41 -8.10
CA VAL A 149 7.93 1.59 -8.80
C VAL A 149 6.75 2.45 -9.25
N LEU A 150 6.61 3.63 -8.66
CA LEU A 150 5.50 4.54 -8.95
C LEU A 150 5.69 5.21 -10.32
N SER A 151 4.60 5.42 -11.05
CA SER A 151 4.61 6.07 -12.38
C SER A 151 5.04 7.54 -12.36
N THR A 152 5.00 8.17 -11.19
CA THR A 152 5.41 9.56 -10.97
C THR A 152 6.73 9.56 -10.20
N THR A 153 7.75 10.19 -10.78
CA THR A 153 9.11 10.20 -10.22
C THR A 153 9.33 11.27 -9.16
N THR A 154 8.46 12.29 -9.11
CA THR A 154 8.56 13.39 -8.15
C THR A 154 7.25 13.51 -7.38
N GLY A 155 7.31 13.25 -6.07
CA GLY A 155 6.19 13.51 -5.14
C GLY A 155 5.15 12.40 -4.97
N GLY A 156 5.27 11.26 -5.65
CA GLY A 156 4.34 10.14 -5.49
C GLY A 156 3.04 10.28 -6.31
N ILE A 157 2.10 9.35 -6.14
CA ILE A 157 0.83 9.33 -6.88
C ILE A 157 -0.20 10.14 -6.09
N PRO A 158 -0.70 11.27 -6.61
CA PRO A 158 -1.66 12.09 -5.89
C PRO A 158 -3.02 11.40 -5.81
N PHE A 159 -3.72 11.54 -4.68
CA PHE A 159 -5.10 11.10 -4.54
C PHE A 159 -5.93 12.13 -3.77
N LYS A 160 -7.23 12.19 -4.08
CA LYS A 160 -8.24 12.91 -3.31
C LYS A 160 -9.53 12.12 -3.33
N ALA A 161 -9.62 11.13 -2.44
CA ALA A 161 -10.76 10.23 -2.42
C ALA A 161 -11.94 10.87 -1.70
N ALA A 162 -13.04 11.11 -2.44
CA ALA A 162 -14.23 11.77 -1.89
C ALA A 162 -14.89 10.95 -0.76
N ASP A 163 -14.86 9.62 -0.88
CA ASP A 163 -15.31 8.66 0.13
C ASP A 163 -14.20 8.24 1.11
N GLY A 164 -12.97 8.76 0.93
CA GLY A 164 -11.80 8.38 1.71
C GLY A 164 -11.17 7.03 1.32
N ILE A 165 -11.67 6.35 0.29
CA ILE A 165 -11.22 5.03 -0.13
C ILE A 165 -10.42 5.11 -1.43
N VAL A 166 -9.13 4.83 -1.33
CA VAL A 166 -8.27 4.59 -2.49
C VAL A 166 -8.43 3.13 -2.91
N ARG A 167 -8.47 2.90 -4.21
CA ARG A 167 -8.69 1.58 -4.81
C ARG A 167 -7.55 1.23 -5.74
N ALA A 168 -7.14 -0.03 -5.72
CA ALA A 168 -6.14 -0.55 -6.63
C ALA A 168 -6.65 -1.80 -7.33
N ILE A 169 -6.39 -1.89 -8.64
CA ILE A 169 -6.59 -3.11 -9.41
C ILE A 169 -5.20 -3.60 -9.82
N VAL A 170 -4.82 -4.76 -9.31
CA VAL A 170 -3.53 -5.41 -9.63
C VAL A 170 -3.74 -6.35 -10.81
N SER A 171 -2.91 -6.21 -11.82
CA SER A 171 -2.95 -7.07 -13.01
C SER A 171 -1.59 -7.67 -13.31
N THR A 172 -1.62 -8.88 -13.83
CA THR A 172 -0.43 -9.59 -14.32
C THR A 172 0.09 -8.90 -15.59
N ARG A 173 1.41 -8.91 -15.76
CA ARG A 173 2.07 -8.52 -17.02
C ARG A 173 2.59 -9.73 -17.78
N ASP A 174 2.68 -10.87 -17.11
CA ASP A 174 3.17 -12.13 -17.64
C ASP A 174 2.15 -13.23 -17.36
N ALA A 175 2.14 -14.26 -18.21
CA ALA A 175 1.40 -15.48 -17.92
C ALA A 175 2.13 -16.31 -16.86
N PHE A 176 1.40 -16.86 -15.89
CA PHE A 176 1.96 -17.78 -14.90
C PHE A 176 0.91 -18.71 -14.31
N GLY A 177 1.37 -19.87 -13.80
CA GLY A 177 0.53 -20.84 -13.09
C GLY A 177 0.54 -20.58 -11.58
N PRO A 178 -0.57 -20.14 -10.97
CA PRO A 178 -0.64 -19.89 -9.54
C PRO A 178 -0.88 -21.16 -8.72
N GLY A 179 -0.41 -21.16 -7.46
CA GLY A 179 -0.90 -22.11 -6.45
C GLY A 179 -2.35 -21.84 -6.07
N SER A 180 -3.09 -22.87 -5.65
CA SER A 180 -4.49 -22.71 -5.21
C SER A 180 -4.62 -22.00 -3.86
N ALA A 181 -5.69 -21.19 -3.69
CA ALA A 181 -6.02 -20.49 -2.45
C ALA A 181 -4.89 -19.60 -1.89
N LYS A 182 -4.07 -19.03 -2.78
CA LYS A 182 -2.93 -18.18 -2.41
C LYS A 182 -3.34 -16.75 -2.11
N ALA A 183 -2.81 -16.22 -1.00
CA ALA A 183 -3.00 -14.83 -0.63
C ALA A 183 -2.09 -13.90 -1.45
N THR A 184 -2.63 -12.72 -1.78
CA THR A 184 -1.88 -11.58 -2.29
C THR A 184 -2.20 -10.37 -1.43
N LEU A 185 -1.18 -9.76 -0.84
CA LEU A 185 -1.26 -8.57 -0.02
C LEU A 185 -0.64 -7.40 -0.79
N LEU A 186 -1.39 -6.31 -0.91
CA LEU A 186 -0.90 -5.03 -1.42
C LEU A 186 -0.83 -4.04 -0.25
N GLU A 187 0.33 -3.43 -0.07
CA GLU A 187 0.59 -2.39 0.90
C GLU A 187 0.79 -1.06 0.17
N LEU A 188 0.17 0.01 0.69
CA LEU A 188 0.35 1.37 0.21
C LEU A 188 0.73 2.28 1.39
N GLY A 189 1.83 3.03 1.23
CA GLY A 189 2.24 4.10 2.13
C GLY A 189 1.91 5.47 1.54
N ALA A 190 1.28 6.34 2.32
CA ALA A 190 0.86 7.67 1.89
C ALA A 190 1.18 8.77 2.90
N VAL A 191 1.34 9.99 2.39
CA VAL A 191 1.57 11.23 3.17
C VAL A 191 0.58 12.31 2.73
N ALA A 192 0.29 13.28 3.61
CA ALA A 192 -0.51 14.46 3.30
C ALA A 192 0.22 15.46 2.40
#